data_AF-A0A7X7QNL2-F1
#
_entry.id   AF-A0A7X7QNL2-F1
#
_cell.length_a   1.000
_cell.length_b   1.000
_cell.length_c   1.000
_cell.angle_alpha   90.00
_cell.angle_beta   90.00
_cell.angle_gamma   90.00
#
_symmetry.space_group_name_H-M   'P 1'
#
loop_
_entity.id
_entity.type
_entity.pdbx_description
1 polymer ?
#
loop_
_entity_poly.entity_id
_entity_poly.type
_entity_poly.pdbx_seq_one_letter_code
_entity_poly.pdbx_strand_id
1 'polypeptide(L)'
;MKILADAVWSSRFLTVRKTSRLINKLASLLPKSQRKELSHRVHVMSRLKSSNEQIYYNIDSIQQALHRQCPISFTYSEWVISRDGGHLRYHRQKRKNGSRYEAFPFELIWDDENYYLVARDWASGDHRHYRVDRMQEIEVLTKDDPAGRAAAARFDPSVYSRSVFDMYNGRERTCHILFHQDLLGAMIDRFGEDMIVQMSDQTEWYRTVQYIRVSERFFGWVLAFGGKVQLEGPEDVKQDLKDFLRLLADAYII
;
A
#
# COMPACT_ATOMS: atom_id res chain seq x y z
N MET A 1 23.26 -12.56 -7.12
CA MET A 1 23.11 -12.63 -5.65
C MET A 1 23.20 -11.30 -4.93
N LYS A 2 24.07 -10.37 -5.35
CA LYS A 2 24.20 -9.05 -4.72
C LYS A 2 22.87 -8.26 -4.67
N ILE A 3 22.13 -8.22 -5.78
CA ILE A 3 20.80 -7.56 -5.87
C ILE A 3 19.81 -8.10 -4.82
N LEU A 4 19.78 -9.43 -4.58
CA LEU A 4 18.91 -10.01 -3.56
C LEU A 4 19.33 -9.62 -2.14
N ALA A 5 20.65 -9.60 -1.88
CA ALA A 5 21.17 -9.12 -0.60
C ALA A 5 20.85 -7.64 -0.40
N ASP A 6 20.98 -6.81 -1.43
CA ASP A 6 20.64 -5.39 -1.39
C ASP A 6 19.13 -5.19 -1.15
N ALA A 7 18.26 -5.98 -1.79
CA ALA A 7 16.82 -5.96 -1.52
C ALA A 7 16.48 -6.32 -0.08
N VAL A 8 17.13 -7.35 0.48
CA VAL A 8 16.98 -7.75 1.90
C VAL A 8 17.53 -6.67 2.84
N TRP A 9 18.67 -6.06 2.52
CA TRP A 9 19.23 -4.97 3.32
C TRP A 9 18.34 -3.72 3.32
N SER A 10 17.77 -3.38 2.16
CA SER A 10 16.90 -2.20 2.00
C SER A 10 15.52 -2.36 2.61
N SER A 11 15.00 -3.59 2.67
CA SER A 11 13.64 -3.83 3.14
C SER A 11 13.41 -3.45 4.61
N ARG A 12 12.47 -2.53 4.86
CA ARG A 12 12.15 -2.03 6.22
C ARG A 12 11.31 -2.97 7.05
N PHE A 13 10.46 -3.79 6.43
CA PHE A 13 9.59 -4.70 7.16
C PHE A 13 10.39 -5.81 7.87
N LEU A 14 11.61 -6.08 7.42
CA LEU A 14 12.53 -7.01 8.06
C LEU A 14 13.12 -6.38 9.32
N THR A 15 13.12 -7.13 10.43
CA THR A 15 13.89 -6.73 11.62
C THR A 15 15.39 -6.85 11.36
N VAL A 16 16.21 -6.20 12.19
CA VAL A 16 17.68 -6.33 12.12
C VAL A 16 18.08 -7.81 12.21
N ARG A 17 17.51 -8.53 13.18
CA ARG A 17 17.78 -9.96 13.41
C ARG A 17 17.42 -10.81 12.19
N LYS A 18 16.24 -10.60 11.60
CA LYS A 18 15.77 -11.36 10.44
C LYS A 18 16.53 -11.01 9.16
N THR A 19 16.88 -9.73 8.98
CA THR A 19 17.77 -9.26 7.90
C THR A 19 19.09 -10.02 7.96
N SER A 20 19.79 -9.99 9.10
CA SER A 20 21.07 -10.70 9.27
C SER A 20 20.95 -12.20 9.02
N ARG A 21 19.88 -12.84 9.50
CA ARG A 21 19.63 -14.27 9.28
C ARG A 21 19.44 -14.60 7.79
N LEU A 22 18.69 -13.78 7.05
CA LEU A 22 18.47 -13.98 5.61
C LEU A 22 19.74 -13.75 4.81
N ILE A 23 20.50 -12.70 5.10
CA ILE A 23 21.79 -12.43 4.46
C ILE A 23 22.76 -13.59 4.69
N ASN A 24 22.82 -14.13 5.90
CA ASN A 24 23.66 -15.28 6.21
C ASN A 24 23.23 -16.55 5.43
N LYS A 25 21.92 -16.78 5.28
CA LYS A 25 21.39 -17.86 4.44
C LYS A 25 21.77 -17.67 2.98
N LEU A 26 21.57 -16.47 2.41
CA LEU A 26 21.97 -16.16 1.04
C LEU A 26 23.47 -16.35 0.83
N ALA A 27 24.30 -15.93 1.79
CA ALA A 27 25.74 -16.15 1.75
C ALA A 27 26.13 -17.63 1.82
N SER A 28 25.36 -18.47 2.52
CA SER A 28 25.64 -19.91 2.59
C SER A 28 25.48 -20.63 1.25
N LEU A 29 24.66 -20.07 0.33
CA LEU A 29 24.47 -20.58 -1.03
C LEU A 29 25.63 -20.23 -1.98
N LEU A 30 26.58 -19.40 -1.54
CA LEU A 30 27.74 -19.00 -2.34
C LEU A 30 29.03 -19.72 -1.92
N PRO A 31 29.97 -19.92 -2.87
CA PRO A 31 31.35 -20.31 -2.57
C PRO A 31 32.00 -19.37 -1.55
N LYS A 32 32.86 -19.90 -0.67
CA LYS A 32 33.47 -19.13 0.43
C LYS A 32 34.16 -17.84 -0.02
N SER A 33 34.77 -17.82 -1.21
CA SER A 33 35.44 -16.67 -1.80
C SER A 33 34.49 -15.48 -2.07
N GLN A 34 33.25 -15.76 -2.47
CA GLN A 34 32.26 -14.74 -2.87
C GLN A 34 31.39 -14.25 -1.69
N ARG A 35 31.45 -14.91 -0.53
CA ARG A 35 30.62 -14.53 0.64
C ARG A 35 30.94 -13.14 1.17
N LYS A 36 32.21 -12.73 1.09
CA LYS A 36 32.66 -11.40 1.55
C LYS A 36 32.05 -10.27 0.71
N GLU A 37 31.72 -10.53 -0.56
CA GLU A 37 31.13 -9.52 -1.45
C GLU A 37 29.69 -9.14 -1.06
N LEU A 38 28.97 -10.02 -0.37
CA LEU A 38 27.63 -9.73 0.17
C LEU A 38 27.64 -8.87 1.44
N SER A 39 28.81 -8.70 2.05
CA SER A 39 29.00 -7.87 3.25
C SER A 39 29.22 -6.39 2.92
N HIS A 40 29.49 -6.07 1.64
CA HIS A 40 29.71 -4.69 1.21
C HIS A 40 28.36 -3.97 1.16
N ARG A 41 28.11 -3.15 2.18
CA ARG A 41 26.92 -2.30 2.27
C ARG A 41 26.93 -1.33 1.10
N VAL A 42 25.97 -1.45 0.19
CA VAL A 42 25.45 -0.26 -0.47
C VAL A 42 24.97 0.67 0.64
N HIS A 43 25.18 1.98 0.53
CA HIS A 43 24.75 2.95 1.54
C HIS A 43 23.21 2.98 1.57
N VAL A 44 22.60 2.02 2.27
CA VAL A 44 21.15 1.92 2.41
C VAL A 44 20.71 3.07 3.31
N MET A 45 20.01 4.04 2.75
CA MET A 45 19.52 5.25 3.45
C MET A 45 18.45 4.94 4.51
N SER A 46 17.97 3.70 4.60
CA SER A 46 16.88 3.30 5.49
C SER A 46 17.35 2.95 6.91
N ARG A 47 17.19 3.88 7.85
CA ARG A 47 17.59 3.72 9.27
C ARG A 47 16.51 3.12 10.19
N LEU A 48 15.29 2.91 9.70
CA LEU A 48 14.16 2.46 10.52
C LEU A 48 13.70 1.07 10.10
N LYS A 49 14.39 0.04 10.60
CA LYS A 49 13.98 -1.37 10.52
C LYS A 49 12.80 -1.62 11.45
N SER A 50 11.87 -2.47 11.03
CA SER A 50 10.75 -2.89 11.86
C SER A 50 11.22 -3.59 13.13
N SER A 51 10.52 -3.35 14.24
CA SER A 51 10.63 -4.16 15.46
C SER A 51 9.58 -5.28 15.53
N ASN A 52 8.64 -5.32 14.57
CA ASN A 52 7.56 -6.30 14.54
C ASN A 52 8.05 -7.64 13.98
N GLU A 53 8.44 -8.55 14.86
CA GLU A 53 8.82 -9.92 14.49
C GLU A 53 7.61 -10.78 14.05
N GLN A 54 6.38 -10.42 14.45
CA GLN A 54 5.16 -11.19 14.22
C GLN A 54 4.62 -11.08 12.79
N ILE A 55 5.03 -10.06 12.03
CA ILE A 55 4.52 -9.81 10.67
C ILE A 55 4.63 -11.03 9.74
N TYR A 56 5.65 -11.89 9.93
CA TYR A 56 5.80 -13.12 9.13
C TYR A 56 4.73 -14.15 9.43
N TYR A 57 4.43 -14.37 10.72
CA TYR A 57 3.37 -15.28 11.11
C TYR A 57 2.02 -14.75 10.63
N ASN A 58 1.83 -13.43 10.65
CA ASN A 58 0.63 -12.82 10.09
C ASN A 58 0.52 -13.08 8.58
N ILE A 59 1.60 -12.89 7.83
CA ILE A 59 1.64 -13.19 6.38
C ILE A 59 1.32 -14.66 6.14
N ASP A 60 1.96 -15.58 6.87
CA ASP A 60 1.74 -17.02 6.73
C ASP A 60 0.27 -17.40 7.01
N SER A 61 -0.33 -16.85 8.08
CA SER A 61 -1.75 -17.07 8.41
C SER A 61 -2.69 -16.53 7.33
N ILE A 62 -2.39 -15.34 6.78
CA ILE A 62 -3.18 -14.75 5.69
C ILE A 62 -3.06 -15.59 4.42
N GLN A 63 -1.85 -16.02 4.06
CA GLN A 63 -1.60 -16.90 2.91
C GLN A 63 -2.34 -18.24 3.06
N GLN A 64 -2.36 -18.81 4.26
CA GLN A 64 -3.16 -20.00 4.54
C GLN A 64 -4.65 -19.77 4.31
N ALA A 65 -5.19 -18.62 4.74
CA ALA A 65 -6.60 -18.29 4.54
C ALA A 65 -6.94 -18.02 3.07
N LEU A 66 -6.06 -17.33 2.33
CA LEU A 66 -6.18 -17.14 0.88
C LEU A 66 -6.24 -18.48 0.16
N HIS A 67 -5.31 -19.40 0.47
CA HIS A 67 -5.25 -20.73 -0.14
C HIS A 67 -6.50 -21.57 0.17
N ARG A 68 -7.01 -21.49 1.40
CA ARG A 68 -8.23 -22.21 1.83
C ARG A 68 -9.53 -21.51 1.43
N GLN A 69 -9.44 -20.30 0.88
CA GLN A 69 -10.58 -19.44 0.56
C GLN A 69 -11.59 -19.30 1.72
N CYS A 70 -11.07 -19.01 2.91
CA CYS A 70 -11.86 -18.86 4.12
C CYS A 70 -11.59 -17.53 4.84
N PRO A 71 -12.54 -17.04 5.67
CA PRO A 71 -12.37 -15.78 6.38
C PRO A 71 -11.28 -15.85 7.45
N ILE A 72 -10.81 -14.67 7.87
CA ILE A 72 -9.93 -14.51 9.02
C ILE A 72 -10.57 -13.62 10.09
N SER A 73 -10.14 -13.81 11.34
CA SER A 73 -10.41 -12.91 12.45
C SER A 73 -9.10 -12.36 13.01
N PHE A 74 -9.08 -11.09 13.46
CA PHE A 74 -7.87 -10.46 14.00
C PHE A 74 -8.19 -9.27 14.88
N THR A 75 -7.27 -8.89 15.77
CA THR A 75 -7.29 -7.56 16.40
C THR A 75 -6.40 -6.60 15.62
N TYR A 76 -6.71 -5.30 15.67
CA TYR A 76 -5.99 -4.29 14.90
C TYR A 76 -5.48 -3.19 15.81
N SER A 77 -4.21 -2.80 15.64
CA SER A 77 -3.56 -1.79 16.47
C SER A 77 -3.40 -0.44 15.75
N GLU A 78 -3.41 0.64 16.53
CA GLU A 78 -3.07 1.99 16.09
C GLU A 78 -2.08 2.64 17.05
N TRP A 79 -1.38 3.67 16.57
CA TRP A 79 -0.55 4.50 17.41
C TRP A 79 -1.40 5.56 18.07
N VAL A 80 -1.29 5.69 19.39
CA VAL A 80 -1.97 6.71 20.18
C VAL A 80 -0.95 7.48 21.00
N ILE A 81 -1.25 8.75 21.27
CA ILE A 81 -0.45 9.60 22.16
C ILE A 81 -1.16 9.63 23.52
N SER A 82 -0.43 9.34 24.58
CA SER A 82 -0.86 9.55 25.97
C SER A 82 0.06 10.53 26.67
N ARG A 83 -0.46 11.16 27.73
CA ARG A 83 0.34 11.94 28.68
C ARG A 83 0.68 11.06 29.88
N ASP A 84 1.96 10.99 30.19
CA ASP A 84 2.49 10.26 31.34
C ASP A 84 3.48 11.19 32.07
N GLY A 85 3.13 11.57 33.31
CA GLY A 85 3.95 12.48 34.12
C GLY A 85 4.21 13.86 33.49
N GLY A 86 3.29 14.37 32.66
CA GLY A 86 3.46 15.64 31.94
C GLY A 86 4.20 15.55 30.60
N HIS A 87 4.74 14.38 30.25
CA HIS A 87 5.38 14.15 28.95
C HIS A 87 4.45 13.42 27.98
N LEU A 88 4.49 13.81 26.70
CA LEU A 88 3.80 13.08 25.63
C LEU A 88 4.59 11.82 25.29
N ARG A 89 3.92 10.67 25.32
CA ARG A 89 4.47 9.38 24.88
C ARG A 89 3.54 8.77 23.84
N TYR A 90 4.10 8.20 22.78
CA TYR A 90 3.34 7.41 21.81
C TYR A 90 3.48 5.92 22.13
N HIS A 91 2.39 5.17 22.00
CA HIS A 91 2.37 3.72 22.18
C HIS A 91 1.33 3.08 21.27
N ARG A 92 1.40 1.76 21.10
CA ARG A 92 0.38 1.01 20.35
C ARG A 92 -0.80 0.67 21.26
N GLN A 93 -2.01 0.89 20.77
CA GLN A 93 -3.25 0.47 21.41
C GLN A 93 -4.11 -0.33 20.41
N LYS A 94 -4.88 -1.31 20.88
CA LYS A 94 -5.86 -2.00 20.04
C LYS A 94 -7.05 -1.07 19.74
N ARG A 95 -7.42 -0.97 18.47
CA ARG A 95 -8.62 -0.24 18.02
C ARG A 95 -9.88 -0.91 18.57
N LYS A 96 -11.00 -0.18 18.58
CA LYS A 96 -12.32 -0.68 19.01
C LYS A 96 -12.27 -1.42 20.36
N ASN A 97 -11.46 -0.92 21.30
CA ASN A 97 -11.25 -1.52 22.62
C ASN A 97 -10.84 -3.01 22.57
N GLY A 98 -10.08 -3.43 21.54
CA GLY A 98 -9.66 -4.82 21.38
C GLY A 98 -10.65 -5.73 20.69
N SER A 99 -11.77 -5.20 20.18
CA SER A 99 -12.73 -5.98 19.39
C SER A 99 -12.06 -6.57 18.15
N ARG A 100 -12.46 -7.80 17.80
CA ARG A 100 -11.95 -8.48 16.62
C ARG A 100 -12.63 -7.96 15.36
N TYR A 101 -11.84 -7.86 14.31
CA TYR A 101 -12.28 -7.67 12.93
C TYR A 101 -12.47 -9.06 12.32
N GLU A 102 -13.39 -9.17 11.39
CA GLU A 102 -13.53 -10.33 10.53
C GLU A 102 -13.52 -9.86 9.09
N ALA A 103 -12.77 -10.56 8.24
CA ALA A 103 -12.64 -10.18 6.85
C ALA A 103 -12.42 -11.42 5.97
N PHE A 104 -12.94 -11.36 4.75
CA PHE A 104 -12.65 -12.34 3.71
C PHE A 104 -11.46 -11.88 2.87
N PRO A 105 -10.30 -12.55 2.93
CA PRO A 105 -9.11 -12.10 2.25
C PRO A 105 -9.23 -12.28 0.73
N PHE A 106 -8.83 -11.27 -0.04
CA PHE A 106 -8.80 -11.29 -1.50
C PHE A 106 -7.37 -11.43 -2.03
N GLU A 107 -6.47 -10.59 -1.53
CA GLU A 107 -5.08 -10.58 -1.96
C GLU A 107 -4.16 -9.96 -0.90
N LEU A 108 -2.90 -10.37 -0.91
CA LEU A 108 -1.84 -9.74 -0.15
C LEU A 108 -0.98 -8.88 -1.09
N ILE A 109 -1.07 -7.56 -0.95
CA ILE A 109 -0.34 -6.59 -1.77
C ILE A 109 0.87 -6.03 -1.00
N TRP A 110 2.01 -5.93 -1.66
CA TRP A 110 3.17 -5.18 -1.17
C TRP A 110 3.22 -3.82 -1.87
N ASP A 111 3.13 -2.75 -1.10
CA ASP A 111 3.13 -1.37 -1.60
C ASP A 111 3.85 -0.45 -0.60
N ASP A 112 4.63 0.52 -1.10
CA ASP A 112 5.45 1.45 -0.30
C ASP A 112 6.12 0.79 0.92
N GLU A 113 6.88 -0.28 0.67
CA GLU A 113 7.61 -1.08 1.68
C GLU A 113 6.74 -1.81 2.73
N ASN A 114 5.42 -1.88 2.56
CA ASN A 114 4.48 -2.43 3.53
C ASN A 114 3.58 -3.50 2.91
N TYR A 115 3.19 -4.50 3.73
CA TYR A 115 2.20 -5.49 3.34
C TYR A 115 0.78 -5.02 3.72
N TYR A 116 -0.12 -5.10 2.76
CA TYR A 116 -1.53 -4.80 2.89
C TYR A 116 -2.36 -6.02 2.53
N LEU A 117 -3.27 -6.39 3.43
CA LEU A 117 -4.36 -7.29 3.11
C LEU A 117 -5.49 -6.50 2.46
N VAL A 118 -5.82 -6.83 1.22
CA VAL A 118 -7.08 -6.43 0.59
C VAL A 118 -8.12 -7.49 0.93
N ALA A 119 -9.23 -7.07 1.52
CA ALA A 119 -10.27 -7.98 1.97
C ALA A 119 -11.65 -7.31 1.95
N ARG A 120 -12.69 -8.14 1.91
CA ARG A 120 -14.05 -7.70 2.24
C ARG A 120 -14.22 -7.69 3.75
N ASP A 121 -14.51 -6.53 4.32
CA ASP A 121 -14.84 -6.39 5.75
C ASP A 121 -16.19 -7.03 6.01
N TRP A 122 -16.28 -7.86 7.06
CA TRP A 122 -17.52 -8.57 7.37
C TRP A 122 -18.65 -7.64 7.83
N ALA A 123 -18.32 -6.57 8.56
CA ALA A 123 -19.31 -5.70 9.17
C ALA A 123 -19.90 -4.71 8.15
N SER A 124 -19.08 -4.14 7.26
CA SER A 124 -19.57 -3.22 6.24
C SER A 124 -19.88 -3.89 4.89
N GLY A 125 -19.30 -5.06 4.61
CA GLY A 125 -19.43 -5.74 3.32
C GLY A 125 -18.58 -5.13 2.21
N ASP A 126 -17.86 -4.03 2.49
CA ASP A 126 -17.04 -3.29 1.54
C ASP A 126 -15.60 -3.80 1.49
N HIS A 127 -14.90 -3.40 0.42
CA HIS A 127 -13.45 -3.57 0.31
C HIS A 127 -12.73 -2.69 1.32
N ARG A 128 -11.79 -3.28 2.05
CA ARG A 128 -10.88 -2.59 2.95
C ARG A 128 -9.45 -3.08 2.77
N HIS A 129 -8.54 -2.19 3.14
CA HIS A 129 -7.11 -2.46 3.23
C HIS A 129 -6.70 -2.49 4.70
N TYR A 130 -6.03 -3.56 5.11
CA TYR A 130 -5.45 -3.68 6.44
C TYR A 130 -3.94 -3.79 6.32
N ARG A 131 -3.21 -2.92 7.01
CA ARG A 131 -1.77 -3.05 7.14
C ARG A 131 -1.45 -4.26 8.00
N VAL A 132 -0.76 -5.23 7.42
CA VAL A 132 -0.46 -6.51 8.09
C VAL A 132 0.44 -6.32 9.31
N ASP A 133 1.28 -5.27 9.32
CA ASP A 133 2.11 -4.90 10.47
C ASP A 133 1.31 -4.36 11.68
N ARG A 134 0.03 -4.03 11.48
CA ARG A 134 -0.91 -3.57 12.51
C ARG A 134 -1.90 -4.64 12.95
N MET A 135 -1.99 -5.75 12.22
CA MET A 135 -2.80 -6.91 12.58
C MET A 135 -2.12 -7.71 13.69
N GLN A 136 -2.92 -8.22 14.63
CA GLN A 136 -2.48 -9.04 15.75
C GLN A 136 -3.46 -10.19 15.95
N GLU A 137 -2.98 -11.31 16.53
CA GLU A 137 -3.83 -12.44 16.92
C GLU A 137 -4.70 -12.96 15.76
N ILE A 138 -4.10 -13.10 14.56
CA ILE A 138 -4.80 -13.56 13.36
C ILE A 138 -5.19 -15.04 13.54
N GLU A 139 -6.46 -15.33 13.32
CA GLU A 139 -7.03 -16.68 13.32
C GLU A 139 -7.71 -16.94 11.98
N VAL A 140 -7.41 -18.11 11.40
CA VAL A 140 -8.08 -18.60 10.19
C VAL A 140 -9.38 -19.26 10.60
N LEU A 141 -10.50 -18.75 10.11
CA LEU A 141 -11.82 -19.25 10.46
C LEU A 141 -12.21 -20.44 9.57
N THR A 142 -12.98 -21.36 10.13
CA THR A 142 -13.54 -22.53 9.42
C THR A 142 -14.94 -22.30 8.87
N LYS A 143 -15.49 -21.08 9.06
CA LYS A 143 -16.83 -20.73 8.60
C LYS A 143 -16.87 -20.51 7.09
N ASP A 144 -18.00 -20.84 6.49
CA ASP A 144 -18.23 -20.66 5.07
C ASP A 144 -18.65 -19.21 4.74
N ASP A 145 -18.18 -18.68 3.60
CA ASP A 145 -18.62 -17.37 3.07
C ASP A 145 -18.67 -17.39 1.54
N PRO A 146 -19.78 -17.89 0.96
CA PRO A 146 -19.96 -17.92 -0.49
C PRO A 146 -19.88 -16.53 -1.14
N ALA A 147 -20.36 -15.48 -0.46
CA ALA A 147 -20.32 -14.12 -0.98
C ALA A 147 -18.88 -13.58 -1.03
N GLY A 148 -18.09 -13.86 0.01
CA GLY A 148 -16.66 -13.56 0.04
C GLY A 148 -15.90 -14.26 -1.09
N ARG A 149 -16.15 -15.56 -1.32
CA ARG A 149 -15.54 -16.30 -2.44
C ARG A 149 -15.92 -15.74 -3.81
N ALA A 150 -17.19 -15.41 -4.01
CA ALA A 150 -17.66 -14.84 -5.27
C ALA A 150 -17.03 -13.47 -5.55
N ALA A 151 -16.87 -12.63 -4.51
CA ALA A 151 -16.20 -11.35 -4.63
C ALA A 151 -14.69 -11.52 -4.92
N ALA A 152 -14.01 -12.42 -4.19
CA ALA A 152 -12.60 -12.73 -4.38
C ALA A 152 -12.30 -13.22 -5.82
N ALA A 153 -13.17 -14.07 -6.38
CA ALA A 153 -13.02 -14.58 -7.74
C ALA A 153 -13.12 -13.51 -8.83
N ARG A 154 -13.72 -12.34 -8.52
CA ARG A 154 -13.85 -11.20 -9.44
C ARG A 154 -12.78 -10.13 -9.20
N PHE A 155 -11.92 -10.33 -8.20
CA PHE A 155 -10.89 -9.37 -7.83
C PHE A 155 -9.68 -9.52 -8.77
N ASP A 156 -9.29 -8.41 -9.41
CA ASP A 156 -8.07 -8.33 -10.21
C ASP A 156 -7.04 -7.45 -9.46
N PRO A 157 -5.97 -8.05 -8.89
CA PRO A 157 -4.94 -7.31 -8.16
C PRO A 157 -4.24 -6.23 -9.00
N SER A 158 -4.08 -6.45 -10.30
CA SER A 158 -3.33 -5.57 -11.20
C SER A 158 -4.12 -4.30 -11.56
N VAL A 159 -5.43 -4.45 -11.78
CA VAL A 159 -6.34 -3.31 -11.98
C VAL A 159 -6.50 -2.56 -10.66
N TYR A 160 -6.58 -3.30 -9.55
CA TYR A 160 -6.75 -2.73 -8.23
C TYR A 160 -5.58 -1.84 -7.81
N SER A 161 -4.34 -2.32 -7.91
CA SER A 161 -3.13 -1.58 -7.51
C SER A 161 -2.92 -0.29 -8.31
N ARG A 162 -3.25 -0.30 -9.62
CA ARG A 162 -3.18 0.88 -10.48
C ARG A 162 -4.20 1.96 -10.10
N SER A 163 -5.37 1.56 -9.61
CA SER A 163 -6.45 2.49 -9.25
C SER A 163 -6.29 3.15 -7.87
N VAL A 164 -5.54 2.55 -6.95
CA VAL A 164 -5.44 2.97 -5.54
C VAL A 164 -4.16 3.76 -5.30
N PHE A 165 -4.23 4.86 -4.55
CA PHE A 165 -3.07 5.68 -4.17
C PHE A 165 -2.79 5.52 -2.66
N ASP A 166 -1.55 5.14 -2.30
CA ASP A 166 -1.09 4.86 -0.93
C ASP A 166 -2.00 3.88 -0.14
N MET A 167 -2.60 2.91 -0.81
CA MET A 167 -3.58 1.96 -0.23
C MET A 167 -4.75 2.64 0.51
N TYR A 168 -5.06 3.89 0.15
CA TYR A 168 -6.18 4.63 0.72
C TYR A 168 -7.47 4.26 0.00
N ASN A 169 -8.54 4.03 0.77
CA ASN A 169 -9.83 3.75 0.16
C ASN A 169 -10.37 5.03 -0.51
N GLY A 170 -11.16 4.87 -1.56
CA GLY A 170 -11.65 5.99 -2.34
C GLY A 170 -12.87 5.63 -3.16
N ARG A 171 -13.55 6.65 -3.67
CA ARG A 171 -14.70 6.45 -4.56
C ARG A 171 -14.21 6.09 -5.95
N GLU A 172 -14.74 5.02 -6.52
CA GLU A 172 -14.39 4.56 -7.86
C GLU A 172 -14.94 5.51 -8.92
N ARG A 173 -14.06 6.02 -9.78
CA ARG A 173 -14.38 6.91 -10.91
C ARG A 173 -13.43 6.68 -12.07
N THR A 174 -13.96 6.85 -13.28
CA THR A 174 -13.15 6.92 -14.50
C THR A 174 -12.73 8.37 -14.71
N CYS A 175 -11.47 8.69 -14.46
CA CYS A 175 -10.92 10.04 -14.51
C CYS A 175 -10.26 10.32 -15.87
N HIS A 176 -10.48 11.52 -16.39
CA HIS A 176 -9.81 12.06 -17.56
C HIS A 176 -8.63 12.90 -17.10
N ILE A 177 -7.42 12.46 -17.44
CA ILE A 177 -6.17 13.06 -16.98
C ILE A 177 -5.47 13.68 -18.19
N LEU A 178 -5.16 14.96 -18.09
CA LEU A 178 -4.35 15.71 -19.03
C LEU A 178 -2.94 15.86 -18.44
N PHE A 179 -1.90 15.56 -19.22
CA PHE A 179 -0.51 15.62 -18.75
C PHE A 179 0.46 16.12 -19.83
N HIS A 180 1.52 16.80 -19.40
CA HIS A 180 2.57 17.29 -20.28
C HIS A 180 3.49 16.15 -20.76
N GLN A 181 4.02 16.23 -21.98
CA GLN A 181 4.83 15.19 -22.61
C GLN A 181 6.03 14.71 -21.75
N ASP A 182 6.68 15.62 -21.02
CA ASP A 182 7.79 15.31 -20.12
C ASP A 182 7.44 14.27 -19.05
N LEU A 183 6.15 14.09 -18.74
CA LEU A 183 5.67 13.19 -17.71
C LEU A 183 5.24 11.83 -18.26
N LEU A 184 5.43 11.54 -19.55
CA LEU A 184 5.03 10.26 -20.13
C LEU A 184 5.60 9.06 -19.36
N GLY A 185 6.88 9.11 -18.96
CA GLY A 185 7.50 8.07 -18.13
C GLY A 185 6.79 7.88 -16.79
N ALA A 186 6.52 8.97 -16.07
CA ALA A 186 5.82 8.92 -14.78
C ALA A 186 4.38 8.39 -14.91
N MET A 187 3.70 8.67 -16.04
CA MET A 187 2.37 8.15 -16.33
C MET A 187 2.40 6.64 -16.62
N ILE A 188 3.38 6.18 -17.40
CA ILE A 188 3.59 4.75 -17.70
C ILE A 188 3.95 3.99 -16.43
N ASP A 189 4.86 4.51 -15.60
CA ASP A 189 5.24 3.90 -14.32
C ASP A 189 4.02 3.74 -13.39
N ARG A 190 3.07 4.67 -13.46
CA ARG A 190 1.87 4.66 -12.62
C ARG A 190 0.74 3.77 -13.15
N PHE A 191 0.46 3.84 -14.45
CA PHE A 191 -0.73 3.25 -15.06
C PHE A 191 -0.43 2.02 -15.94
N GLY A 192 0.84 1.73 -16.19
CA GLY A 192 1.31 0.64 -17.03
C GLY A 192 1.63 1.05 -18.46
N GLU A 193 2.41 0.22 -19.14
CA GLU A 193 2.80 0.39 -20.55
C GLU A 193 1.61 0.22 -21.52
N ASP A 194 0.54 -0.43 -21.08
CA ASP A 194 -0.73 -0.62 -21.80
C ASP A 194 -1.63 0.63 -21.76
N MET A 195 -1.19 1.71 -21.10
CA MET A 195 -1.94 2.96 -21.02
C MET A 195 -2.22 3.55 -22.41
N ILE A 196 -3.50 3.77 -22.69
CA ILE A 196 -3.93 4.48 -23.90
C ILE A 196 -3.66 5.98 -23.73
N VAL A 197 -2.92 6.55 -24.68
CA VAL A 197 -2.60 7.98 -24.75
C VAL A 197 -3.26 8.58 -25.99
N GLN A 198 -3.94 9.70 -25.80
CA GLN A 198 -4.63 10.44 -26.85
C GLN A 198 -4.00 11.83 -27.00
N MET A 199 -4.00 12.37 -28.22
CA MET A 199 -3.61 13.76 -28.44
C MET A 199 -4.58 14.69 -27.72
N SER A 200 -4.06 15.74 -27.10
CA SER A 200 -4.87 16.85 -26.61
C SER A 200 -4.88 17.99 -27.63
N ASP A 201 -5.76 18.97 -27.43
CA ASP A 201 -5.81 20.19 -28.23
C ASP A 201 -4.66 21.17 -27.89
N GLN A 202 -3.92 20.89 -26.81
CA GLN A 202 -2.78 21.69 -26.36
C GLN A 202 -1.47 21.06 -26.85
N THR A 203 -0.60 21.88 -27.46
CA THR A 203 0.72 21.47 -27.93
C THR A 203 1.54 20.88 -26.79
N GLU A 204 2.15 19.71 -27.00
CA GLU A 204 2.95 18.98 -25.99
C GLU A 204 2.17 18.38 -24.81
N TRP A 205 0.83 18.37 -24.87
CA TRP A 205 -0.01 17.74 -23.86
C TRP A 205 -0.79 16.56 -24.44
N TYR A 206 -0.98 15.55 -23.59
CA TYR A 206 -1.70 14.33 -23.91
C TYR A 206 -2.79 14.04 -22.89
N ARG A 207 -3.79 13.26 -23.33
CA ARG A 207 -4.90 12.80 -22.51
C ARG A 207 -4.81 11.30 -22.28
N THR A 208 -5.23 10.86 -21.11
CA THR A 208 -5.51 9.46 -20.83
C THR A 208 -6.74 9.33 -19.95
N VAL A 209 -7.39 8.18 -20.01
CA VAL A 209 -8.59 7.86 -19.23
C VAL A 209 -8.25 6.70 -18.32
N GLN A 210 -8.34 6.92 -17.01
CA GLN A 210 -7.90 5.95 -16.00
C GLN A 210 -9.00 5.65 -15.00
N TYR A 211 -9.09 4.39 -14.60
CA TYR A 211 -9.98 3.98 -13.51
C TYR A 211 -9.28 4.20 -12.16
N ILE A 212 -9.83 5.10 -11.33
CA ILE A 212 -9.19 5.60 -10.11
C ILE A 212 -10.13 5.45 -8.91
N ARG A 213 -9.56 5.08 -7.76
CA ARG A 213 -10.21 5.25 -6.45
C ARG A 213 -9.83 6.62 -5.89
N VAL A 214 -10.71 7.59 -6.16
CA VAL A 214 -10.52 9.00 -5.84
C VAL A 214 -10.46 9.19 -4.32
N SER A 215 -9.36 9.78 -3.88
CA SER A 215 -9.03 10.08 -2.48
C SER A 215 -8.10 11.30 -2.41
N GLU A 216 -7.89 11.84 -1.21
CA GLU A 216 -6.93 12.93 -0.98
C GLU A 216 -5.50 12.55 -1.43
N ARG A 217 -5.13 11.26 -1.39
CA ARG A 217 -3.83 10.76 -1.86
C ARG A 217 -3.68 10.85 -3.37
N PHE A 218 -4.75 10.56 -4.10
CA PHE A 218 -4.80 10.78 -5.53
C PHE A 218 -4.63 12.26 -5.86
N PHE A 219 -5.32 13.16 -5.14
CA PHE A 219 -5.15 14.60 -5.34
C PHE A 219 -3.74 15.07 -5.02
N GLY A 220 -3.15 14.62 -3.91
CA GLY A 220 -1.76 14.89 -3.58
C GLY A 220 -0.79 14.46 -4.70
N TRP A 221 -1.00 13.29 -5.30
CA TRP A 221 -0.19 12.81 -6.43
C TRP A 221 -0.34 13.70 -7.66
N VAL A 222 -1.57 14.11 -8.02
CA VAL A 222 -1.81 15.05 -9.14
C VAL A 222 -1.08 16.38 -8.90
N LEU A 223 -1.19 16.92 -7.68
CA LEU A 223 -0.60 18.21 -7.31
C LEU A 223 0.93 18.18 -7.23
N ALA A 224 1.53 17.02 -6.92
CA ALA A 224 2.98 16.86 -6.80
C ALA A 224 3.75 17.22 -8.10
N PHE A 225 3.08 17.19 -9.25
CA PHE A 225 3.66 17.56 -10.54
C PHE A 225 3.55 19.06 -10.88
N GLY A 226 3.14 19.91 -9.94
CA GLY A 226 3.17 21.36 -10.12
C GLY A 226 2.29 21.87 -11.28
N GLY A 227 1.17 21.19 -11.53
CA GLY A 227 0.23 21.55 -12.59
C GLY A 227 0.52 20.94 -13.97
N LYS A 228 1.61 20.17 -14.13
CA LYS A 228 1.89 19.37 -15.34
C LYS A 228 1.00 18.12 -15.48
N VAL A 229 0.20 17.82 -14.47
CA VAL A 229 -0.91 16.84 -14.49
C VAL A 229 -2.19 17.57 -14.06
N GLN A 230 -3.27 17.38 -14.80
CA GLN A 230 -4.55 18.06 -14.58
C GLN A 230 -5.72 17.08 -14.73
N LEU A 231 -6.80 17.35 -14.02
CA LEU A 231 -8.05 16.58 -14.13
C LEU A 231 -9.04 17.33 -15.03
N GLU A 232 -9.36 16.73 -16.17
CA GLU A 232 -10.37 17.24 -17.11
C GLU A 232 -11.78 16.71 -16.80
N GLY A 233 -11.90 15.61 -16.05
CA GLY A 233 -13.17 15.08 -15.60
C GLY A 233 -13.03 13.80 -14.77
N PRO A 234 -14.14 13.28 -14.21
CA PRO A 234 -15.49 13.84 -14.29
C PRO A 234 -15.68 15.09 -13.39
N GLU A 235 -16.75 15.86 -13.59
CA GLU A 235 -16.92 17.16 -12.93
C GLU A 235 -17.04 17.05 -11.40
N ASP A 236 -17.62 15.95 -10.89
CA ASP A 236 -17.66 15.68 -9.45
C ASP A 236 -16.25 15.57 -8.86
N VAL A 237 -15.34 14.87 -9.54
CA VAL A 237 -13.94 14.72 -9.09
C VAL A 237 -13.16 16.03 -9.21
N LYS A 238 -13.44 16.84 -10.24
CA LYS A 238 -12.87 18.19 -10.34
C LYS A 238 -13.32 19.09 -9.21
N GLN A 239 -14.59 19.00 -8.83
CA GLN A 239 -15.13 19.75 -7.70
C GLN A 239 -14.47 19.29 -6.40
N ASP A 240 -14.34 17.98 -6.18
CA ASP A 240 -13.63 17.41 -5.03
C ASP A 240 -12.18 17.93 -4.94
N LEU A 241 -11.45 18.02 -6.06
CA LEU A 241 -10.09 18.60 -6.09
C LEU A 241 -10.09 20.11 -5.79
N LYS A 242 -11.05 20.88 -6.31
CA LYS A 242 -11.16 22.32 -6.00
C LYS A 242 -11.41 22.55 -4.52
N ASP A 243 -12.29 21.77 -3.91
CA ASP A 243 -12.61 21.86 -2.50
C ASP A 243 -11.39 21.48 -1.64
N PHE A 244 -10.66 20.43 -2.05
CA PHE A 244 -9.40 20.05 -1.42
C PHE A 244 -8.34 21.17 -1.51
N LEU A 245 -8.21 21.84 -2.66
CA LEU A 245 -7.28 22.96 -2.83
C LEU A 245 -7.64 24.16 -1.94
N ARG A 246 -8.92 24.49 -1.78
CA ARG A 246 -9.36 25.55 -0.85
C ARG A 246 -9.01 25.20 0.59
N LEU A 247 -9.30 23.96 1.00
CA LEU A 247 -8.93 23.45 2.32
C LEU A 247 -7.42 23.57 2.57
N LEU A 248 -6.58 23.21 1.58
CA LEU A 248 -5.13 23.32 1.70
C LEU A 248 -4.67 24.79 1.82
N ALA A 249 -5.25 25.70 1.03
CA ALA A 249 -4.91 27.12 1.11
C ALA A 249 -5.18 27.70 2.51
N ASP A 250 -6.33 27.36 3.09
CA ASP A 250 -6.71 27.80 4.43
C ASP A 250 -5.85 27.15 5.54
N ALA A 251 -5.39 25.92 5.34
CA ALA A 251 -4.67 25.16 6.35
C ALA A 251 -3.14 25.39 6.38
N TYR A 252 -2.52 25.69 5.23
CA TYR A 252 -1.05 25.74 5.09
C TYR A 252 -0.47 27.14 4.97
N ILE A 253 -1.30 28.17 4.76
CA ILE A 253 -0.88 29.57 4.72
C ILE A 253 -1.31 30.20 6.04
N ILE A 254 -0.43 30.10 7.06
CA ILE A 254 -0.60 30.67 8.40
C ILE A 254 0.14 32.01 8.48
#